data_AF-A0A4Q0TX65-F1
#
_entry.id   AF-A0A4Q0TX65-F1
#
_cell.length_a   1.000
_cell.length_b   1.000
_cell.length_c   1.000
_cell.angle_alpha   90.00
_cell.angle_beta   90.00
_cell.angle_gamma   90.00
#
_symmetry.space_group_name_H-M   'P 1'
#
loop_
_entity.id
_entity.type
_entity.pdbx_description
1 polymer ?
#
loop_
_entity_poly.entity_id
_entity_poly.type
_entity_poly.pdbx_seq_one_letter_code
_entity_poly.pdbx_strand_id
1 'polypeptide(L)'
;MPSNSSDLIRFNKFFSENQQRFIRFAWTYTRDEIVAEDIVMEALMSYWENRLKISSEINPSAYVLTVVKNKCLNHLRHLQLVNEVSDRVSSHSEWELSNRIATLDACEPSALFAGEVQNIIDHVISRLSANTARIFVLSRYENKSHKEIAEIMGMTVKGVEFHISKATKELRVALKDYLVLFPFLYDFLT
;
A
#
# COMPACT_ATOMS: atom_id res chain seq x y z
N MET A 1 23.82 9.34 14.35
CA MET A 1 24.22 9.66 12.96
C MET A 1 23.39 10.84 12.51
N PRO A 2 23.97 11.97 12.06
CA PRO A 2 23.17 13.12 11.68
C PRO A 2 22.32 12.74 10.47
N SER A 3 21.01 12.94 10.61
CA SER A 3 20.06 12.84 9.51
C SER A 3 20.53 13.73 8.36
N ASN A 4 20.80 13.16 7.19
CA ASN A 4 21.06 13.96 6.00
C ASN A 4 19.79 14.77 5.69
N SER A 5 19.92 16.04 5.30
CA SER A 5 18.76 16.95 5.13
C SER A 5 17.74 16.40 4.13
N SER A 6 18.21 15.67 3.11
CA SER A 6 17.39 14.97 2.12
C SER A 6 16.48 13.88 2.73
N ASP A 7 16.98 13.10 3.69
CA ASP A 7 16.22 11.99 4.30
C ASP A 7 15.09 12.53 5.18
N LEU A 8 15.37 13.61 5.91
CA LEU A 8 14.38 14.29 6.72
C LEU A 8 13.27 14.90 5.87
N ILE A 9 13.61 15.52 4.72
CA ILE A 9 12.62 16.07 3.79
C ILE A 9 11.72 14.95 3.24
N ARG A 10 12.31 13.81 2.84
CA ARG A 10 11.55 12.65 2.36
C ARG A 10 10.62 12.08 3.43
N PHE A 11 11.12 11.92 4.65
CA PHE A 11 10.32 11.44 5.77
C PHE A 11 9.19 12.40 6.12
N ASN A 12 9.45 13.71 6.23
CA ASN A 12 8.42 14.70 6.54
C ASN A 12 7.32 14.71 5.47
N LYS A 13 7.69 14.60 4.20
CA LYS A 13 6.72 14.47 3.11
C LYS A 13 5.86 13.20 3.26
N PHE A 14 6.52 12.05 3.45
CA PHE A 14 5.84 10.78 3.68
C PHE A 14 4.90 10.83 4.88
N PHE A 15 5.36 11.41 5.99
CA PHE A 15 4.59 11.63 7.21
C PHE A 15 3.34 12.47 6.91
N SER A 16 3.50 13.66 6.32
CA SER A 16 2.37 14.57 6.05
C SER A 16 1.34 13.98 5.09
N GLU A 17 1.79 13.18 4.12
CA GLU A 17 0.92 12.57 3.11
C GLU A 17 0.13 11.36 3.66
N ASN A 18 0.66 10.65 4.67
CA ASN A 18 0.11 9.35 5.07
C ASN A 18 -0.43 9.28 6.52
N GLN A 19 -0.02 10.19 7.41
CA GLN A 19 -0.35 10.12 8.84
C GLN A 19 -1.86 9.97 9.08
N GLN A 20 -2.68 10.84 8.49
CA GLN A 20 -4.14 10.83 8.68
C GLN A 20 -4.79 9.52 8.22
N ARG A 21 -4.25 8.92 7.15
CA ARG A 21 -4.73 7.62 6.67
C ARG A 21 -4.41 6.49 7.64
N PHE A 22 -3.21 6.49 8.21
CA PHE A 22 -2.83 5.51 9.23
C PHE A 22 -3.64 5.68 10.52
N ILE A 23 -3.92 6.92 10.94
CA ILE A 23 -4.76 7.21 12.11
C ILE A 23 -6.17 6.67 11.87
N ARG A 24 -6.76 6.95 10.71
CA ARG A 24 -8.10 6.45 10.37
C ARG A 24 -8.17 4.92 10.36
N PHE A 25 -7.12 4.27 9.85
CA PHE A 25 -7.00 2.80 9.91
C PHE A 25 -6.96 2.32 11.36
N ALA A 26 -6.05 2.85 12.19
CA ALA A 26 -5.94 2.48 13.60
C ALA A 26 -7.25 2.72 14.36
N TRP A 27 -7.87 3.89 14.18
CA TRP A 27 -9.13 4.29 14.80
C TRP A 27 -10.29 3.35 14.49
N THR A 28 -10.36 2.81 13.26
CA THR A 28 -11.38 1.81 12.89
C THR A 28 -11.36 0.61 13.84
N TYR A 29 -10.17 0.26 14.34
CA TYR A 29 -9.97 -0.87 15.23
C TYR A 29 -9.86 -0.49 16.69
N THR A 30 -9.23 0.62 17.07
CA THR A 30 -9.10 1.04 18.49
C THR A 30 -10.38 1.68 19.01
N ARG A 31 -11.11 2.42 18.15
CA ARG A 31 -12.23 3.31 18.51
C ARG A 31 -11.88 4.35 19.58
N ASP A 32 -10.60 4.66 19.70
CA ASP A 32 -10.05 5.69 20.57
C ASP A 32 -9.05 6.50 19.74
N GLU A 33 -9.34 7.79 19.59
CA GLU A 33 -8.56 8.72 18.76
C GLU A 33 -7.15 8.93 19.32
N ILE A 34 -7.02 9.09 20.64
CA ILE A 34 -5.73 9.31 21.30
C ILE A 34 -4.85 8.07 21.14
N VAL A 35 -5.42 6.88 21.38
CA VAL A 35 -4.71 5.61 21.18
C VAL A 35 -4.33 5.40 19.72
N ALA A 36 -5.21 5.76 18.78
CA ALA A 36 -4.93 5.63 17.34
C ALA A 36 -3.77 6.54 16.92
N GLU A 37 -3.76 7.79 17.36
CA GLU A 37 -2.68 8.75 17.10
C GLU A 37 -1.35 8.26 17.67
N ASP A 38 -1.35 7.80 18.93
CA ASP A 38 -0.15 7.32 19.60
C ASP A 38 0.46 6.11 18.88
N ILE A 39 -0.36 5.10 18.57
CA ILE A 39 0.07 3.92 17.79
C ILE A 39 0.72 4.33 16.47
N VAL A 40 0.14 5.30 15.76
CA VAL A 40 0.65 5.75 14.46
C VAL A 40 1.95 6.54 14.60
N MET A 41 2.06 7.40 15.61
CA MET A 41 3.30 8.12 15.91
C MET A 41 4.42 7.14 16.24
N GLU A 42 4.16 6.15 17.10
CA GLU A 42 5.13 5.11 17.42
C GLU A 42 5.56 4.30 16.19
N ALA A 43 4.62 3.97 15.30
CA ALA A 43 4.93 3.25 14.07
C ALA A 43 5.81 4.06 13.11
N LEU A 44 5.51 5.36 12.96
CA LEU A 44 6.29 6.28 12.12
C LEU A 44 7.69 6.54 12.71
N MET A 45 7.79 6.66 14.04
CA MET A 45 9.09 6.74 14.74
C MET A 45 9.89 5.46 14.56
N SER A 46 9.26 4.29 14.71
CA SER A 46 9.91 3.00 14.48
C SER A 46 10.45 2.87 13.06
N TYR A 47 9.68 3.30 12.05
CA TYR A 47 10.15 3.37 10.67
C TYR A 47 11.34 4.32 10.55
N TRP A 48 11.26 5.53 11.11
CA TRP A 48 12.37 6.48 11.09
C TRP A 48 13.64 5.87 11.68
N GLU A 49 13.57 5.28 12.86
CA GLU A 49 14.73 4.69 13.53
C GLU A 49 15.36 3.52 12.76
N ASN A 50 14.53 2.72 12.08
CA ASN A 50 14.97 1.52 11.37
C ASN A 50 15.23 1.73 9.87
N ARG A 51 14.96 2.91 9.31
CA ARG A 51 15.02 3.20 7.87
C ARG A 51 16.34 2.83 7.17
N LEU A 52 17.46 2.84 7.88
CA LEU A 52 18.77 2.47 7.33
C LEU A 52 19.02 0.95 7.31
N LYS A 53 18.25 0.19 8.09
CA LYS A 53 18.31 -1.28 8.18
C LYS A 53 17.26 -1.95 7.31
N ILE A 54 16.18 -1.23 7.02
CA ILE A 54 15.11 -1.68 6.13
C ILE A 54 15.68 -1.75 4.70
N SER A 55 15.49 -2.89 4.02
CA SER A 55 15.85 -3.03 2.61
C SER A 55 15.20 -1.91 1.81
N SER A 56 15.95 -1.30 0.89
CA SER A 56 15.43 -0.25 0.00
C SER A 56 14.26 -0.71 -0.87
N GLU A 57 14.02 -2.02 -0.95
CA GLU A 57 12.92 -2.63 -1.68
C GLU A 57 11.61 -2.62 -0.88
N ILE A 58 11.65 -2.41 0.45
CA ILE A 58 10.46 -2.43 1.29
C ILE A 58 9.69 -1.10 1.15
N ASN A 59 8.39 -1.22 0.85
CA ASN A 59 7.47 -0.09 0.85
C ASN A 59 7.37 0.56 2.24
N PRO A 60 7.66 1.86 2.39
CA PRO A 60 7.51 2.57 3.67
C PRO A 60 6.11 2.50 4.26
N SER A 61 5.07 2.67 3.44
CA SER A 61 3.67 2.62 3.88
C SER A 61 3.28 1.24 4.40
N ALA A 62 3.67 0.16 3.74
CA ALA A 62 3.36 -1.18 4.22
C ALA A 62 4.13 -1.56 5.46
N TYR A 63 5.39 -1.12 5.59
CA TYR A 63 6.13 -1.27 6.82
C TYR A 63 5.37 -0.61 7.98
N VAL A 64 5.05 0.67 7.84
CA VAL A 64 4.33 1.43 8.88
C VAL A 64 2.97 0.79 9.18
N LEU A 65 2.21 0.42 8.16
CA LEU A 65 0.89 -0.18 8.33
C LEU A 65 0.93 -1.55 9.01
N THR A 66 1.99 -2.33 8.75
CA THR A 66 2.24 -3.59 9.47
C THR A 66 2.51 -3.33 10.95
N VAL A 67 3.32 -2.32 11.26
CA VAL A 67 3.59 -1.92 12.67
C VAL A 67 2.31 -1.41 13.34
N VAL A 68 1.52 -0.58 12.65
CA VAL A 68 0.23 -0.08 13.14
C VAL A 68 -0.75 -1.23 13.40
N LYS A 69 -0.91 -2.17 12.45
CA LYS A 69 -1.74 -3.37 12.61
C LYS A 69 -1.34 -4.15 13.87
N ASN A 70 -0.04 -4.45 14.01
CA ASN A 70 0.46 -5.22 15.15
C ASN A 70 0.23 -4.51 16.49
N LYS A 71 0.44 -3.19 16.53
CA LYS A 71 0.18 -2.38 17.73
C LYS A 71 -1.32 -2.32 18.08
N CYS A 72 -2.19 -2.18 17.08
CA CYS A 72 -3.64 -2.24 17.28
C CYS A 72 -4.06 -3.62 17.82
N LEU A 73 -3.54 -4.72 17.26
CA LEU A 73 -3.79 -6.07 17.77
C LEU A 73 -3.36 -6.24 19.22
N ASN A 74 -2.15 -5.77 19.55
CA ASN A 74 -1.64 -5.83 20.92
C ASN A 74 -2.53 -5.04 21.89
N HIS A 75 -2.95 -3.84 21.49
CA HIS A 75 -3.86 -3.01 22.28
C HIS A 75 -5.22 -3.71 22.49
N LEU A 76 -5.83 -4.26 21.44
CA LEU A 76 -7.12 -4.94 21.54
C LEU A 76 -7.06 -6.22 22.37
N ARG A 77 -5.99 -7.02 22.22
CA ARG A 77 -5.75 -8.22 23.06
C ARG A 77 -5.53 -7.84 24.52
N HIS A 78 -4.87 -6.72 24.79
CA HIS A 78 -4.74 -6.20 26.15
C HIS A 78 -6.10 -5.79 26.74
N LEU A 79 -6.93 -5.07 25.98
CA LEU A 79 -8.30 -4.75 26.41
C LEU A 79 -9.13 -6.00 26.68
N GLN A 80 -9.00 -7.02 25.83
CA GLN A 80 -9.70 -8.29 26.00
C GLN A 80 -9.31 -8.96 27.32
N LEU A 81 -8.01 -9.06 27.61
CA LEU A 81 -7.51 -9.62 28.87
C LEU A 81 -8.01 -8.82 30.09
N VAL A 82 -7.97 -7.48 30.03
CA VAL A 82 -8.45 -6.63 31.13
C VAL A 82 -9.95 -6.83 31.39
N ASN A 83 -10.73 -6.99 30.32
CA ASN A 83 -12.17 -7.24 30.42
C ASN A 83 -12.48 -8.61 31.03
N GLU A 84 -11.76 -9.67 30.59
CA GLU A 84 -11.88 -11.03 31.12
C GLU A 84 -11.53 -11.10 32.62
N VAL A 85 -10.49 -10.40 33.06
CA VAL A 85 -10.09 -10.38 34.49
C VAL A 85 -11.07 -9.57 35.34
N SER A 86 -11.72 -8.58 34.76
CA SER A 86 -12.55 -7.65 35.51
C SER A 86 -14.01 -8.07 35.66
N ASP A 87 -14.51 -9.08 34.93
CA ASP A 87 -15.94 -9.49 34.87
C ASP A 87 -16.91 -8.30 34.63
N ARG A 88 -16.45 -7.24 33.97
CA ARG A 88 -17.16 -5.94 33.89
C ARG A 88 -17.87 -5.70 32.55
N VAL A 89 -17.92 -6.68 31.67
CA VAL A 89 -18.27 -6.45 30.26
C VAL A 89 -19.48 -7.28 29.83
N SER A 90 -20.33 -6.68 29.00
CA SER A 90 -21.47 -7.39 28.41
C SER A 90 -21.01 -8.35 27.31
N SER A 91 -21.74 -9.45 27.12
CA SER A 91 -21.47 -10.42 26.05
C SER A 91 -21.44 -9.80 24.65
N HIS A 92 -22.20 -8.71 24.43
CA HIS A 92 -22.17 -7.98 23.16
C HIS A 92 -20.84 -7.25 22.93
N SER A 93 -20.31 -6.60 23.97
CA SER A 93 -19.04 -5.86 23.90
C SER A 93 -17.84 -6.82 23.75
N GLU A 94 -17.89 -8.00 24.38
CA GLU A 94 -16.89 -9.05 24.18
C GLU A 94 -16.90 -9.60 22.75
N TRP A 95 -18.09 -9.87 22.21
CA TRP A 95 -18.25 -10.30 20.83
C TRP A 95 -17.72 -9.25 19.84
N GLU A 96 -18.05 -7.97 20.05
CA GLU A 96 -17.58 -6.88 19.21
C GLU A 96 -16.05 -6.78 19.21
N LEU A 97 -15.43 -6.84 20.39
CA LEU A 97 -13.97 -6.80 20.54
C LEU A 97 -13.31 -8.00 19.85
N SER A 98 -13.85 -9.19 20.06
CA SER A 98 -13.37 -10.42 19.41
C SER A 98 -13.45 -10.32 17.88
N ASN A 99 -14.55 -9.75 17.36
CA ASN A 99 -14.73 -9.54 15.92
C ASN A 99 -13.72 -8.52 15.36
N ARG A 100 -13.43 -7.44 16.08
CA ARG A 100 -12.39 -6.45 15.69
C ARG A 100 -11.01 -7.10 15.63
N ILE A 101 -10.67 -7.97 16.58
CA ILE A 101 -9.40 -8.72 16.57
C ILE A 101 -9.35 -9.66 15.37
N ALA A 102 -10.39 -10.48 15.16
CA ALA A 102 -10.42 -11.46 14.06
C ALA A 102 -10.33 -10.81 12.68
N THR A 103 -11.07 -9.71 12.47
CA THR A 103 -11.03 -8.96 11.20
C THR A 103 -9.68 -8.29 10.97
N LEU A 104 -9.05 -7.74 12.02
CA LEU A 104 -7.72 -7.15 11.92
C LEU A 104 -6.64 -8.20 11.68
N ASP A 105 -6.69 -9.35 12.34
CA ASP A 105 -5.75 -10.46 12.14
C ASP A 105 -5.79 -10.95 10.68
N ALA A 106 -6.99 -11.11 10.12
CA ALA A 106 -7.21 -11.48 8.72
C ALA A 106 -6.90 -10.36 7.71
N CYS A 107 -6.67 -9.13 8.15
CA CYS A 107 -6.43 -8.00 7.27
C CYS A 107 -5.01 -8.04 6.69
N GLU A 108 -4.87 -8.29 5.39
CA GLU A 108 -3.59 -8.19 4.70
C GLU A 108 -3.26 -6.72 4.39
N PRO A 109 -2.13 -6.17 4.89
CA PRO A 109 -1.75 -4.78 4.64
C PRO A 109 -1.68 -4.43 3.16
N SER A 110 -1.30 -5.39 2.29
CA SER A 110 -1.28 -5.23 0.84
C SER A 110 -2.67 -4.91 0.27
N ALA A 111 -3.75 -5.51 0.77
CA ALA A 111 -5.10 -5.24 0.30
C ALA A 111 -5.51 -3.77 0.50
N LEU A 112 -4.96 -3.10 1.52
CA LEU A 112 -5.24 -1.70 1.82
C LEU A 112 -4.60 -0.73 0.82
N PHE A 113 -3.60 -1.19 0.06
CA PHE A 113 -2.91 -0.42 -0.98
C PHE A 113 -3.43 -0.71 -2.39
N ALA A 114 -4.32 -1.70 -2.57
CA ALA A 114 -4.78 -2.12 -3.90
C ALA A 114 -5.47 -0.98 -4.66
N GLY A 115 -6.31 -0.21 -3.98
CA GLY A 115 -6.97 0.96 -4.58
C GLY A 115 -5.98 2.07 -4.97
N GLU A 116 -4.91 2.28 -4.20
CA GLU A 116 -3.88 3.27 -4.55
C GLU A 116 -3.02 2.83 -5.71
N VAL A 117 -2.64 1.55 -5.76
CA VAL A 117 -1.96 0.97 -6.91
C VAL A 117 -2.79 1.14 -8.16
N GLN A 118 -4.09 0.86 -8.10
CA GLN A 118 -4.99 1.07 -9.24
C GLN A 118 -5.04 2.55 -9.65
N ASN A 119 -5.17 3.48 -8.69
CA ASN A 119 -5.16 4.92 -8.98
C ASN A 119 -3.84 5.38 -9.62
N ILE A 120 -2.70 4.83 -9.20
CA ILE A 120 -1.40 5.12 -9.82
C ILE A 120 -1.36 4.60 -11.25
N ILE A 121 -1.83 3.36 -11.48
CA ILE A 121 -1.91 2.77 -12.83
C ILE A 121 -2.76 3.67 -13.74
N ASP A 122 -3.97 4.02 -13.31
CA ASP A 122 -4.90 4.84 -14.07
C ASP A 122 -4.32 6.22 -14.36
N HIS A 123 -3.69 6.84 -13.37
CA HIS A 123 -3.04 8.14 -13.53
C HIS A 123 -1.88 8.08 -14.54
N VAL A 124 -1.01 7.07 -14.46
CA VAL A 124 0.10 6.90 -15.41
C VAL A 124 -0.43 6.69 -16.82
N ILE A 125 -1.40 5.78 -17.00
CA ILE A 125 -2.01 5.49 -18.31
C ILE A 125 -2.63 6.76 -18.91
N SER A 126 -3.32 7.57 -18.11
CA SER A 126 -3.95 8.82 -18.57
C SER A 126 -2.96 9.87 -19.09
N ARG A 127 -1.69 9.81 -18.68
CA ARG A 127 -0.63 10.76 -19.08
C ARG A 127 0.21 10.26 -20.26
N LEU A 128 0.05 9.00 -20.66
CA LEU A 128 0.70 8.47 -21.84
C LEU A 128 0.09 9.06 -23.12
N SER A 129 0.82 9.01 -24.24
CA SER A 129 0.23 9.36 -25.53
C SER A 129 -0.91 8.40 -25.88
N ALA A 130 -1.92 8.87 -26.61
CA ALA A 130 -3.10 8.08 -26.97
C ALA A 130 -2.74 6.70 -27.55
N ASN A 131 -1.75 6.63 -28.44
CA ASN A 131 -1.26 5.36 -29.00
C ASN A 131 -0.64 4.45 -27.95
N THR A 132 0.20 4.99 -27.05
CA THR A 132 0.86 4.20 -26.01
C THR A 132 -0.17 3.64 -25.01
N ALA A 133 -1.12 4.46 -24.58
CA ALA A 133 -2.20 4.04 -23.69
C ALA A 133 -3.09 2.97 -24.34
N ARG A 134 -3.52 3.19 -25.60
CA ARG A 134 -4.34 2.22 -26.36
C ARG A 134 -3.63 0.87 -26.52
N ILE A 135 -2.36 0.90 -26.91
CA ILE A 135 -1.54 -0.32 -27.06
C ILE A 135 -1.40 -1.06 -25.72
N PHE A 136 -1.14 -0.33 -24.64
CA PHE A 136 -1.04 -0.93 -23.30
C PHE A 136 -2.36 -1.59 -22.89
N VAL A 137 -3.50 -0.93 -23.15
CA VAL A 137 -4.83 -1.48 -22.82
C VAL A 137 -5.14 -2.75 -23.60
N LEU A 138 -4.92 -2.73 -24.92
CA LEU A 138 -5.10 -3.90 -25.78
C LEU A 138 -4.26 -5.10 -25.30
N SER A 139 -3.04 -4.84 -24.85
CA SER A 139 -2.16 -5.89 -24.35
C SER A 139 -2.58 -6.42 -22.98
N ARG A 140 -2.78 -5.55 -21.98
CA ARG A 140 -2.91 -5.96 -20.57
C ARG A 140 -4.34 -6.25 -20.12
N TYR A 141 -5.32 -5.57 -20.68
CA TYR A 141 -6.73 -5.76 -20.30
C TYR A 141 -7.48 -6.61 -21.32
N GLU A 142 -7.12 -6.52 -22.62
CA GLU A 142 -7.79 -7.28 -23.68
C GLU A 142 -7.00 -8.52 -24.14
N ASN A 143 -5.83 -8.79 -23.55
CA ASN A 143 -4.98 -9.95 -23.83
C ASN A 143 -4.64 -10.16 -25.32
N LYS A 144 -4.53 -9.06 -26.10
CA LYS A 144 -4.12 -9.13 -27.50
C LYS A 144 -2.62 -9.37 -27.64
N SER A 145 -2.25 -10.26 -28.56
CA SER A 145 -0.86 -10.49 -28.93
C SER A 145 -0.26 -9.27 -29.63
N HIS A 146 1.07 -9.10 -29.57
CA HIS A 146 1.73 -7.98 -30.25
C HIS A 146 1.45 -7.94 -31.76
N LYS A 147 1.20 -9.11 -32.39
CA LYS A 147 0.82 -9.22 -33.81
C LYS A 147 -0.59 -8.68 -34.06
N GLU A 148 -1.58 -9.09 -33.26
CA GLU A 148 -2.94 -8.57 -33.36
C GLU A 148 -2.97 -7.05 -33.11
N ILE A 149 -2.21 -6.56 -32.14
CA ILE A 149 -2.12 -5.12 -31.86
C ILE A 149 -1.49 -4.37 -33.04
N ALA A 150 -0.44 -4.92 -33.64
CA ALA A 150 0.21 -4.34 -34.81
C ALA A 150 -0.77 -4.19 -35.99
N GLU A 151 -1.61 -5.21 -36.23
CA GLU A 151 -2.68 -5.19 -37.23
C GLU A 151 -3.75 -4.15 -36.88
N ILE A 152 -4.26 -4.13 -35.65
CA ILE A 152 -5.29 -3.18 -35.18
C ILE A 152 -4.80 -1.73 -35.30
N MET A 153 -3.54 -1.48 -34.96
CA MET A 153 -2.96 -0.13 -34.90
C MET A 153 -2.30 0.30 -36.20
N GLY A 154 -2.25 -0.57 -37.23
CA GLY A 154 -1.61 -0.29 -38.51
C GLY A 154 -0.10 0.03 -38.40
N MET A 155 0.62 -0.69 -37.52
CA MET A 155 2.05 -0.47 -37.28
C MET A 155 2.85 -1.77 -37.22
N THR A 156 4.17 -1.67 -37.04
CA THR A 156 5.02 -2.87 -36.92
C THR A 156 4.96 -3.44 -35.51
N VAL A 157 5.20 -4.75 -35.38
CA VAL A 157 5.34 -5.44 -34.07
C VAL A 157 6.40 -4.76 -33.19
N LYS A 158 7.53 -4.33 -33.78
CA LYS A 158 8.58 -3.58 -33.07
C LYS A 158 8.07 -2.23 -32.52
N GLY A 159 7.17 -1.57 -33.25
CA GLY A 159 6.51 -0.36 -32.77
C GLY A 159 5.63 -0.61 -31.54
N VAL A 160 4.88 -1.72 -31.56
CA VAL A 160 4.07 -2.18 -30.41
C VAL A 160 4.96 -2.45 -29.19
N GLU A 161 6.05 -3.21 -29.36
CA GLU A 161 7.03 -3.52 -28.29
C GLU A 161 7.64 -2.25 -27.69
N PHE A 162 7.96 -1.26 -28.53
CA PHE A 162 8.45 0.04 -28.06
C PHE A 162 7.43 0.75 -27.16
N HIS A 163 6.16 0.81 -27.58
CA HIS A 163 5.10 1.44 -26.80
C HIS A 163 4.82 0.70 -25.49
N ILE A 164 4.78 -0.64 -25.50
CA ILE A 164 4.63 -1.46 -24.28
C ILE A 164 5.80 -1.19 -23.33
N SER A 165 7.03 -1.28 -23.82
CA SER A 165 8.24 -1.03 -23.00
C SER A 165 8.23 0.37 -22.38
N LYS A 166 7.77 1.37 -23.14
CA LYS A 166 7.64 2.75 -22.65
C LYS A 166 6.60 2.84 -21.52
N ALA A 167 5.40 2.32 -21.71
CA ALA A 167 4.35 2.32 -20.68
C ALA A 167 4.80 1.58 -19.41
N THR A 168 5.36 0.38 -19.58
CA THR A 168 5.87 -0.45 -18.49
C THR A 168 6.96 0.25 -17.69
N LYS A 169 7.87 0.98 -18.35
CA LYS A 169 8.92 1.73 -17.66
C LYS A 169 8.34 2.83 -16.77
N GLU A 170 7.39 3.62 -17.28
CA GLU A 170 6.72 4.66 -16.50
C GLU A 170 5.97 4.08 -15.30
N LEU A 171 5.24 2.98 -15.51
CA LEU A 171 4.52 2.28 -14.44
C LEU A 171 5.46 1.71 -13.39
N ARG A 172 6.58 1.08 -13.78
CA ARG A 172 7.58 0.57 -12.83
C ARG A 172 8.18 1.67 -11.95
N VAL A 173 8.41 2.86 -12.51
CA VAL A 173 8.92 4.00 -11.74
C VAL A 173 7.85 4.51 -10.76
N ALA A 174 6.61 4.63 -11.21
CA ALA A 174 5.50 5.13 -10.40
C ALA A 174 5.08 4.13 -9.30
N LEU A 175 5.18 2.83 -9.57
CA LEU A 175 4.80 1.75 -8.66
C LEU A 175 5.98 1.15 -7.90
N LYS A 176 7.20 1.71 -8.01
CA LYS A 176 8.43 1.11 -7.46
C LYS A 176 8.28 0.70 -5.99
N ASP A 177 7.60 1.53 -5.20
CA ASP A 177 7.44 1.29 -3.78
C ASP A 177 6.44 0.15 -3.54
N TYR A 178 5.53 -0.13 -4.46
CA TYR A 178 4.47 -1.14 -4.33
C TYR A 178 4.83 -2.52 -4.92
N LEU A 179 5.91 -2.64 -5.72
CA LEU A 179 6.28 -3.89 -6.41
C LEU A 179 6.50 -5.06 -5.45
N VAL A 180 7.03 -4.80 -4.25
CA VAL A 180 7.28 -5.84 -3.23
C VAL A 180 5.99 -6.30 -2.53
N LEU A 181 4.96 -5.46 -2.51
CA LEU A 181 3.68 -5.78 -1.87
C LEU A 181 2.73 -6.57 -2.76
N PHE A 182 2.94 -6.46 -4.08
CA PHE A 182 2.08 -7.06 -5.08
C PHE A 182 2.94 -7.83 -6.07
N PRO A 183 3.32 -9.09 -5.78
CA PRO A 183 4.09 -9.91 -6.69
C PRO A 183 3.43 -10.02 -8.08
N PHE A 184 2.10 -9.99 -8.15
CA PHE A 184 1.36 -9.98 -9.42
C PHE A 184 1.63 -8.75 -10.29
N LEU A 185 2.08 -7.62 -9.71
CA LEU A 185 2.49 -6.46 -10.51
C LEU A 185 3.74 -6.77 -11.33
N TYR A 186 4.57 -7.71 -10.91
CA TYR A 186 5.71 -8.15 -11.72
C TYR A 186 5.23 -8.77 -13.04
N ASP A 187 4.25 -9.66 -12.98
CA ASP A 187 3.65 -10.29 -14.16
C ASP A 187 2.86 -9.27 -15.00
N PHE A 188 2.15 -8.35 -14.36
CA PHE A 188 1.44 -7.27 -15.05
C PHE A 188 2.40 -6.31 -15.79
N LEU A 189 3.61 -6.11 -15.27
CA LEU A 189 4.63 -5.21 -15.82
C LEU A 189 5.72 -5.96 -16.60
N THR A 190 5.52 -7.21 -16.97
CA THR A 190 6.42 -7.99 -17.84
C THR A 190 5.68 -8.37 -19.10
#